data_AF-A0A5B1QBM0-F1
#
_entry.id   AF-A0A5B1QBM0-F1
#
_cell.length_a   1.000
_cell.length_b   1.000
_cell.length_c   1.000
_cell.angle_alpha   90.00
_cell.angle_beta   90.00
_cell.angle_gamma   90.00
#
_symmetry.space_group_name_H-M   'P 1'
#
loop_
_entity.id
_entity.type
_entity.pdbx_description
1 polymer ?
#
loop_
_entity_poly.entity_id
_entity_poly.type
_entity_poly.pdbx_seq_one_letter_code
_entity_poly.pdbx_strand_id
1 'polypeptide(L)'
;MQLGLGPKPQLEERKIQELLDLTHDNLALLPLPQLDAHLANIRTQTANTSQLLTYMLQTRDALQQDSETYNKLIAELVMEAQKMKTGVGKGRSVSRRGSGMT
;
A
#
# COMPACT_ATOMS: atom_id res chain seq x y z
N MET A 1 0.25 -3.95 -11.67
CA MET A 1 1.48 -3.31 -11.18
C MET A 1 2.13 -4.26 -10.19
N GLN A 2 3.28 -4.84 -10.53
CA GLN A 2 4.02 -5.72 -9.61
C GLN A 2 4.88 -4.81 -8.73
N LEU A 3 4.54 -4.66 -7.44
CA LEU A 3 5.21 -3.74 -6.51
C LEU A 3 6.71 -4.07 -6.23
N GLY A 4 7.29 -5.06 -6.90
CA GLY A 4 8.68 -5.50 -6.66
C GLY A 4 8.93 -6.15 -5.30
N LEU A 5 7.91 -6.31 -4.46
CA LEU A 5 8.00 -6.83 -3.08
C LEU A 5 8.23 -8.35 -2.99
N GLY A 6 8.39 -9.05 -4.12
CA GLY A 6 8.43 -10.51 -4.16
C GLY A 6 7.07 -11.17 -3.91
N PRO A 7 7.04 -12.50 -3.72
CA PRO A 7 5.81 -13.22 -3.45
C PRO A 7 5.27 -12.90 -2.05
N LYS A 8 3.94 -12.84 -1.91
CA LYS A 8 3.27 -12.69 -0.61
C LYS A 8 3.63 -13.88 0.29
N PRO A 9 4.18 -13.65 1.50
CA PRO A 9 4.39 -14.74 2.46
C PRO A 9 3.08 -15.47 2.77
N GLN A 10 3.13 -16.79 2.92
CA GLN A 10 1.96 -17.59 3.25
C GLN A 10 2.06 -18.08 4.70
N LEU A 11 0.93 -18.07 5.40
CA LEU A 11 0.81 -18.61 6.75
C LEU A 11 0.13 -19.97 6.71
N GLU A 12 0.62 -20.89 7.53
CA GLU A 12 -0.06 -22.15 7.81
C GLU A 12 -1.07 -21.92 8.94
N GLU A 13 -2.21 -21.31 8.59
CA GLU A 13 -3.25 -20.90 9.56
C GLU A 13 -3.70 -22.05 10.45
N ARG A 14 -3.79 -23.27 9.91
CA ARG A 14 -4.13 -24.47 10.68
C ARG A 14 -3.14 -24.73 11.82
N LYS A 15 -1.83 -24.66 11.56
CA LYS A 15 -0.82 -24.88 12.60
C LYS A 15 -0.82 -23.75 13.63
N ILE A 16 -1.09 -22.52 13.19
CA ILE A 16 -1.24 -21.38 14.11
C ILE A 16 -2.43 -21.62 15.03
N GLN A 17 -3.57 -22.04 14.49
CA GLN A 17 -4.76 -22.32 15.29
C GLN A 17 -4.50 -23.45 16.30
N GLU A 18 -3.86 -24.55 15.86
CA GLU A 18 -3.48 -25.66 16.74
C GLU A 18 -2.57 -25.20 17.90
N LEU A 19 -1.67 -24.22 17.67
CA LEU A 19 -0.83 -23.63 18.72
C LEU A 19 -1.61 -22.68 19.64
N LEU A 20 -2.58 -21.93 19.10
CA LEU A 20 -3.42 -21.01 19.88
C LEU A 20 -4.44 -21.75 20.76
N ASP A 21 -4.85 -22.94 20.35
CA ASP A 21 -5.79 -23.79 21.10
C ASP A 21 -5.11 -24.55 22.26
N LEU A 22 -3.78 -24.46 22.42
CA LEU A 22 -3.06 -25.06 23.53
C LEU A 22 -3.45 -24.39 24.85
N THR A 23 -3.97 -25.20 25.79
CA THR A 23 -4.28 -24.75 27.15
C THR A 23 -3.23 -25.22 28.15
N HIS A 24 -3.24 -24.66 29.37
CA HIS A 24 -2.32 -25.08 30.43
C HIS A 24 -2.40 -26.58 30.74
N ASP A 25 -3.61 -27.15 30.75
CA ASP A 25 -3.84 -28.56 31.05
C ASP A 25 -3.24 -29.47 29.96
N ASN A 26 -3.27 -29.02 28.69
CA ASN A 26 -2.63 -29.71 27.57
C ASN A 26 -1.10 -29.71 27.69
N LEU A 27 -0.50 -28.77 28.41
CA LEU A 27 0.95 -28.57 28.50
C LEU A 27 1.56 -29.15 29.77
N ALA A 28 0.83 -29.12 30.90
CA ALA A 28 1.34 -29.48 32.21
C ALA A 28 1.83 -30.94 32.33
N LEU A 29 1.34 -31.83 31.46
CA LEU A 29 1.68 -33.25 31.43
C LEU A 29 2.67 -33.63 30.32
N LEU A 30 3.12 -32.67 29.51
CA LEU A 30 4.02 -32.97 28.39
C LEU A 30 5.49 -33.03 28.86
N PRO A 31 6.28 -33.98 28.34
CA PRO A 31 7.72 -34.00 28.54
C PRO A 31 8.39 -32.71 28.05
N LEU A 32 9.46 -32.30 28.75
CA LEU A 32 10.23 -31.08 28.43
C LEU A 32 10.55 -30.90 26.93
N PRO A 33 11.01 -31.95 26.19
CA PRO A 33 11.33 -31.80 24.77
C PRO A 33 10.13 -31.41 23.90
N GLN A 34 8.91 -31.81 24.28
CA GLN A 34 7.71 -31.45 23.55
C GLN A 34 7.31 -30.00 23.81
N LEU A 35 7.47 -29.52 25.04
CA LEU A 35 7.26 -28.12 25.40
C LEU A 35 8.23 -27.20 24.66
N ASP A 36 9.51 -27.59 24.56
CA ASP A 36 10.51 -26.85 23.77
C ASP A 36 10.14 -26.80 22.28
N ALA A 37 9.62 -27.91 21.73
CA ALA A 37 9.14 -27.94 20.35
C ALA A 37 7.95 -26.99 20.13
N HIS A 38 6.98 -26.94 21.06
CA HIS A 38 5.88 -25.97 21.00
C HIS A 38 6.38 -24.53 21.06
N LEU A 39 7.33 -24.23 21.95
CA LEU A 39 7.94 -22.91 22.06
C LEU A 39 8.67 -22.51 20.76
N ALA A 40 9.44 -23.43 20.18
CA ALA A 40 10.12 -23.21 18.91
C ALA A 40 9.10 -22.93 17.79
N ASN A 41 8.03 -23.71 17.71
CA ASN A 41 6.96 -23.52 16.74
C ASN A 41 6.28 -22.15 16.89
N ILE A 42 5.96 -21.72 18.12
CA ILE A 42 5.37 -20.40 18.39
C ILE A 42 6.30 -19.28 17.91
N ARG A 43 7.61 -19.40 18.17
CA ARG A 43 8.61 -18.41 17.71
C ARG A 43 8.67 -18.35 16.18
N THR A 44 8.71 -19.50 15.52
CA THR A 44 8.70 -19.58 14.06
C THR A 44 7.44 -18.97 13.46
N GLN A 45 6.25 -19.31 13.98
CA GLN A 45 5.00 -18.76 13.47
C GLN A 45 4.86 -17.26 13.74
N THR A 46 5.37 -16.77 14.87
CA THR A 46 5.45 -15.33 15.16
C THR A 46 6.32 -14.61 14.12
N ALA A 47 7.48 -15.17 13.77
CA ALA A 47 8.35 -14.61 12.75
C ALA A 47 7.68 -14.61 11.36
N ASN A 48 7.05 -15.71 10.96
CA ASN A 48 6.33 -15.82 9.69
C ASN A 48 5.18 -14.81 9.60
N THR A 49 4.42 -14.65 10.68
CA THR A 49 3.31 -13.68 10.76
C THR A 49 3.83 -12.25 10.66
N SER A 50 4.96 -11.96 11.29
CA SER A 50 5.62 -10.66 11.20
C SER A 50 6.11 -10.35 9.77
N GLN A 51 6.60 -11.35 9.05
CA GLN A 51 6.99 -11.21 7.64
C GLN A 51 5.77 -10.90 6.76
N LEU A 52 4.65 -11.62 6.96
CA LEU A 52 3.42 -11.33 6.23
C LEU A 52 2.89 -9.93 6.53
N LEU A 53 2.86 -9.53 7.80
CA LEU A 53 2.45 -8.18 8.19
C LEU A 53 3.32 -7.12 7.52
N THR A 54 4.64 -7.31 7.51
CA THR A 54 5.59 -6.42 6.84
C THR A 54 5.27 -6.29 5.35
N TYR A 55 5.05 -7.41 4.66
CA TYR A 55 4.65 -7.41 3.26
C TYR A 55 3.35 -6.65 3.01
N MET A 56 2.33 -6.85 3.87
CA MET A 56 1.04 -6.18 3.75
C MET A 56 1.15 -4.66 3.97
N LEU A 57 1.98 -4.22 4.93
CA LEU A 57 2.24 -2.81 5.18
C LEU A 57 2.95 -2.16 3.99
N GLN A 58 4.00 -2.80 3.46
CA GLN A 58 4.69 -2.33 2.26
C GLN A 58 3.76 -2.25 1.04
N THR A 59 2.87 -3.22 0.90
CA THR A 59 1.86 -3.23 -0.17
C THR A 59 0.89 -2.05 -0.03
N ARG A 60 0.39 -1.81 1.19
CA ARG A 60 -0.48 -0.67 1.49
C ARG A 60 0.21 0.66 1.15
N ASP A 61 1.45 0.84 1.59
CA ASP A 61 2.17 2.11 1.41
C ASP A 61 2.42 2.41 -0.07
N ALA A 62 2.79 1.40 -0.85
CA ALA A 62 2.95 1.56 -2.30
C ALA A 62 1.62 1.84 -3.03
N LEU A 63 0.50 1.21 -2.63
CA LEU A 63 -0.82 1.53 -3.18
C LEU A 63 -1.25 2.96 -2.84
N GLN A 64 -0.92 3.44 -1.63
CA GLN A 64 -1.20 4.80 -1.22
C GLN A 64 -0.38 5.80 -2.03
N GLN A 65 0.91 5.56 -2.21
CA GLN A 65 1.78 6.39 -3.03
C GLN A 65 1.31 6.45 -4.49
N ASP A 66 0.85 5.32 -5.03
CA ASP A 66 0.29 5.24 -6.37
C ASP A 66 -0.99 6.09 -6.50
N SER A 67 -1.91 5.98 -5.53
CA SER A 67 -3.11 6.81 -5.46
C SER A 67 -2.79 8.31 -5.40
N GLU A 68 -1.84 8.71 -4.55
CA GLU A 68 -1.40 10.10 -4.44
C GLU A 68 -0.80 10.61 -5.76
N THR A 69 -0.05 9.77 -6.47
CA THR A 69 0.57 10.10 -7.76
C THR A 69 -0.49 10.32 -8.83
N TYR A 70 -1.47 9.41 -8.95
CA TYR A 70 -2.58 9.56 -9.89
C TYR A 70 -3.44 10.78 -9.59
N ASN A 71 -3.77 11.03 -8.31
CA ASN A 71 -4.55 12.18 -7.93
C ASN A 71 -3.84 13.51 -8.26
N LYS A 72 -2.51 13.58 -8.10
CA LYS A 72 -1.71 14.73 -8.53
C LYS A 72 -1.73 14.91 -10.05
N LEU A 73 -1.53 13.85 -10.82
CA LEU A 73 -1.57 13.89 -12.29
C LEU A 73 -2.95 14.35 -12.80
N ILE A 74 -4.03 13.86 -12.19
CA ILE A 74 -5.40 14.28 -12.50
C ILE A 74 -5.57 15.78 -12.21
N ALA A 75 -5.08 16.26 -11.07
CA ALA A 75 -5.15 17.68 -10.73
C ALA A 75 -4.40 18.56 -11.75
N GLU A 76 -3.21 18.15 -12.17
CA GLU A 76 -2.43 18.83 -13.22
C GLU A 76 -3.17 18.87 -14.56
N LEU A 77 -3.71 17.73 -15.00
CA LEU A 77 -4.54 17.64 -16.21
C LEU A 77 -5.77 18.56 -16.15
N VAL A 78 -6.46 18.59 -15.02
CA VAL A 78 -7.62 19.47 -14.81
C VAL A 78 -7.20 20.93 -14.87
N MET A 79 -6.10 21.32 -14.22
CA MET A 79 -5.58 22.69 -14.26
C MET A 79 -5.24 23.12 -15.69
N GLU A 80 -4.53 22.29 -16.46
CA GLU A 80 -4.20 22.59 -17.86
C GLU A 80 -5.46 22.70 -18.73
N ALA A 81 -6.44 21.80 -18.56
CA ALA A 81 -7.72 21.88 -19.26
C ALA A 81 -8.49 23.17 -18.93
N GLN A 82 -8.49 23.61 -17.67
CA GLN A 82 -9.11 24.88 -17.27
C GLN A 82 -8.37 26.09 -17.86
N LYS A 83 -7.04 26.09 -17.91
CA LYS A 83 -6.24 27.13 -18.58
C LYS A 83 -6.58 27.24 -20.08
N MET A 84 -6.73 26.09 -20.76
CA MET A 84 -7.15 26.04 -22.16
C MET A 84 -8.57 26.59 -22.35
N LYS A 85 -9.51 26.25 -21.45
CA LYS A 85 -10.91 26.71 -21.50
C LYS A 85 -11.07 28.21 -21.21
N THR A 86 -10.26 28.76 -20.31
CA THR A 86 -10.34 30.17 -19.90
C THR A 86 -9.60 31.13 -20.84
N GLY A 87 -8.89 30.63 -21.86
CA GLY A 87 -8.33 31.45 -22.93
C GLY A 87 -7.23 32.43 -22.51
N VAL A 88 -6.65 32.29 -21.31
CA VAL A 88 -5.63 33.20 -20.76
C VAL A 88 -4.33 33.23 -21.58
N GLY A 89 -4.17 32.34 -22.57
CA GLY A 89 -3.07 32.36 -23.56
C GLY A 89 -3.38 33.01 -24.92
N LYS A 90 -4.61 33.48 -25.21
CA LYS A 90 -5.01 33.97 -26.55
C LYS A 90 -5.44 35.44 -26.59
N GLY A 91 -5.13 36.21 -25.54
CA GLY A 91 -5.61 37.58 -25.34
C GLY A 91 -4.52 38.64 -25.24
N ARG A 92 -3.64 38.76 -26.24
CA ARG A 92 -2.90 40.02 -26.47
C ARG A 92 -2.52 40.22 -27.94
N SER A 93 -3.43 39.94 -28.87
CA SER A 93 -3.39 40.66 -30.14
C SER A 93 -3.93 42.06 -29.87
N VAL A 94 -3.03 43.04 -29.88
CA VAL A 94 -3.39 44.45 -29.92
C VAL A 94 -4.15 44.66 -31.23
N SER A 95 -5.47 44.58 -31.18
CA SER A 95 -6.35 45.11 -32.23
C SER A 95 -6.19 46.63 -32.22
N ARG A 96 -5.19 47.14 -32.96
CA ARG A 96 -5.20 48.53 -33.41
C ARG A 96 -6.35 48.65 -34.41
N ARG A 97 -7.53 48.93 -33.88
CA ARG A 97 -8.68 49.44 -34.62
C ARG A 97 -8.22 50.65 -35.45
N GLY A 98 -8.49 50.59 -36.75
CA GLY A 98 -8.31 51.72 -37.64
C GLY A 98 -9.16 52.92 -37.19
N SER A 99 -8.68 54.10 -37.53
CA SER A 99 -9.49 55.31 -37.61
C SER A 99 -8.95 56.07 -38.80
N GLY A 100 -9.67 55.98 -39.92
CA GLY A 100 -9.57 57.00 -40.95
C GLY A 100 -10.30 58.24 -40.45
N MET A 101 -9.67 59.40 -40.56
CA MET A 101 -10.31 60.71 -40.67
C MET A 101 -9.31 61.68 -41.31
N THR A 102 -9.75 62.23 -42.46
CA THR A 102 -9.29 63.41 -43.22
C THR A 102 -7.85 63.46 -43.71
#